data_AF-A0A1K9Z2J1-F1
#
_entry.id   AF-A0A1K9Z2J1-F1
#
_cell.length_a   1.000
_cell.length_b   1.000
_cell.length_c   1.000
_cell.angle_alpha   90.00
_cell.angle_beta   90.00
_cell.angle_gamma   90.00
#
_symmetry.space_group_name_H-M   'P 1'
#
loop_
_entity.id
_entity.type
_entity.pdbx_description
1 polymer ?
#
loop_
_entity_poly.entity_id
_entity_poly.type
_entity_poly.pdbx_seq_one_letter_code
_entity_poly.pdbx_strand_id
1 'polypeptide(L)' 'MLKMFKNKKVAQTSLSDFVQNTSSADKKKIYTKVIRRASEAQNQMLKDAEAIS' A
#
# COMPACT_ATOMS: atom_id res chain seq x y z
N MET A 1 -37.80 6.42 15.71
CA MET A 1 -37.20 5.11 15.38
C MET A 1 -35.76 5.30 14.96
N LEU A 2 -34.81 5.20 15.90
CA LEU A 2 -33.39 5.30 15.58
C LEU A 2 -32.90 3.90 15.20
N LYS A 3 -32.74 3.62 13.90
CA LYS A 3 -32.05 2.41 13.42
C LYS A 3 -30.61 2.53 13.90
N MET A 4 -30.32 1.90 15.03
CA MET A 4 -28.98 1.77 15.59
C MET A 4 -28.12 1.11 14.52
N PHE A 5 -27.23 1.88 13.89
CA PHE A 5 -26.27 1.39 12.92
C PHE A 5 -25.45 0.30 13.61
N LYS A 6 -25.79 -0.97 13.37
CA LYS A 6 -24.99 -2.10 13.82
C LYS A 6 -23.66 -1.98 13.10
N ASN A 7 -22.66 -1.39 13.76
CA ASN A 7 -21.28 -1.37 13.31
C ASN A 7 -20.83 -2.84 13.19
N LYS A 8 -20.91 -3.40 11.98
CA LYS A 8 -20.30 -4.69 11.70
C LYS A 8 -18.80 -4.51 11.94
N LYS A 9 -18.27 -5.14 12.99
CA LYS A 9 -16.82 -5.19 13.20
C LYS A 9 -16.23 -5.89 11.98
N VAL A 10 -15.53 -5.12 11.15
CA VAL A 10 -14.77 -5.65 10.03
C VAL A 10 -13.61 -6.44 10.62
N ALA A 11 -13.36 -7.64 10.08
CA ALA A 11 -12.23 -8.45 10.52
C ALA A 11 -10.93 -7.68 10.29
N GLN A 12 -10.06 -7.66 11.30
CA GLN A 12 -8.72 -7.12 11.10
C GLN A 12 -7.95 -8.02 10.12
N THR A 13 -7.31 -7.38 9.15
CA THR A 13 -6.36 -7.98 8.23
C THR A 13 -4.94 -7.62 8.67
N SER A 14 -3.95 -8.41 8.23
CA SER A 14 -2.54 -8.07 8.40
C SER A 14 -2.19 -6.68 7.86
N LEU A 15 -2.83 -6.26 6.75
CA LEU A 15 -2.68 -4.90 6.22
C LEU A 15 -3.24 -3.86 7.19
N SER A 16 -4.45 -4.06 7.73
CA SER A 16 -5.03 -3.09 8.68
C SER A 16 -4.22 -3.01 9.97
N ASP A 17 -3.70 -4.14 10.45
CA ASP A 17 -2.84 -4.19 11.62
C ASP A 17 -1.51 -3.45 11.38
N PHE A 18 -0.87 -3.69 10.24
CA PHE A 18 0.31 -2.93 9.83
C PHE A 18 0.04 -1.41 9.77
N VAL A 19 -1.06 -1.01 9.11
CA VAL A 19 -1.39 0.42 8.96
C VAL A 19 -1.71 1.08 10.30
N GLN A 20 -2.42 0.39 11.20
CA GLN A 20 -2.86 0.97 12.47
C GLN A 20 -1.75 0.93 13.54
N ASN A 21 -1.06 -0.20 13.66
CA ASN A 21 -0.27 -0.52 14.86
C ASN A 21 1.26 -0.46 14.64
N THR A 22 1.73 -0.32 13.39
CA THR A 22 3.18 -0.23 13.12
C THR A 22 3.73 1.18 13.32
N SER A 23 4.99 1.28 13.79
CA SER A 23 5.70 2.55 13.98
C SER A 23 5.88 3.31 12.67
N SER A 24 6.00 4.65 12.75
CA SER A 24 6.27 5.47 11.57
C SER A 24 7.62 5.14 10.92
N ALA A 25 8.62 4.75 11.71
CA ALA A 25 9.94 4.35 11.20
C ALA A 25 9.85 3.07 10.35
N ASP A 26 9.11 2.07 10.83
CA ASP A 26 8.93 0.80 10.10
C ASP A 26 8.03 0.97 8.88
N LYS A 27 6.97 1.78 8.99
CA LYS A 27 6.14 2.18 7.84
C LYS A 27 7.00 2.84 6.75
N LYS A 28 7.86 3.79 7.14
CA LYS A 28 8.78 4.46 6.20
C LYS A 28 9.68 3.46 5.50
N LYS A 29 10.27 2.49 6.21
CA LYS A 29 11.11 1.44 5.62
C LYS A 29 10.37 0.63 4.56
N ILE A 30 9.15 0.18 4.86
CA ILE A 30 8.34 -0.62 3.93
C ILE A 30 7.87 0.22 2.75
N TYR A 31 7.31 1.41 2.98
CA TYR A 31 6.84 2.28 1.91
C TYR A 31 7.95 2.70 0.97
N THR A 32 9.14 3.06 1.48
CA THR A 32 10.30 3.36 0.63
C THR A 32 10.64 2.19 -0.28
N LYS A 33 10.62 0.95 0.24
CA LYS A 33 10.91 -0.26 -0.56
C LYS A 33 9.88 -0.47 -1.66
N VAL A 34 8.59 -0.30 -1.35
CA VAL A 34 7.49 -0.47 -2.30
C VAL A 34 7.56 0.58 -3.40
N ILE A 35 7.69 1.86 -3.02
CA ILE A 35 7.77 2.99 -3.96
C ILE A 35 8.96 2.81 -4.89
N ARG A 36 10.15 2.49 -4.34
CA ARG A 36 11.35 2.26 -5.15
C ARG A 36 11.12 1.18 -6.21
N ARG A 37 10.55 0.03 -5.83
CA ARG A 37 10.29 -1.06 -6.78
C ARG A 37 9.24 -0.70 -7.83
N ALA A 38 8.21 0.04 -7.45
CA ALA A 38 7.22 0.52 -8.39
C ALA A 38 7.87 1.47 -9.42
N SER A 39 8.70 2.41 -8.97
CA SER A 39 9.46 3.30 -9.85
C SER A 39 10.43 2.54 -10.76
N GLU A 40 11.14 1.53 -10.23
CA GLU A 40 12.03 0.69 -11.03
C GLU A 40 11.29 -0.04 -12.15
N ALA A 41 10.12 -0.62 -11.85
CA ALA A 41 9.29 -1.30 -12.85
C ALA A 41 8.76 -0.32 -13.90
N GLN A 42 8.32 0.87 -13.49
CA GLN A 42 7.86 1.91 -14.43
C GLN A 42 9.00 2.39 -15.35
N ASN A 43 10.18 2.62 -14.79
CA ASN A 43 11.36 3.00 -15.57
C ASN A 43 11.75 1.92 -16.57
N GLN A 44 11.64 0.64 -16.19
CA GLN A 44 11.90 -0.45 -17.11
C GLN A 44 10.91 -0.45 -18.28
N MET A 45 9.62 -0.30 -18.00
CA MET A 45 8.59 -0.20 -19.04
C MET A 45 8.85 0.95 -20.02
N LEU A 46 9.30 2.11 -19.54
CA LEU A 46 9.65 3.25 -20.40
C LEU A 46 10.84 2.92 -21.31
N LYS A 47 11.90 2.29 -20.78
CA LYS A 47 13.05 1.86 -21.59
C LYS A 47 12.66 0.83 -22.65
N ASP A 48 11.79 -0.11 -22.29
CA ASP A 48 11.30 -1.13 -23.23
C ASP A 48 10.50 -0.46 -24.36
N ALA A 49 9.69 0.56 -24.05
CA ALA A 49 8.97 1.34 -25.04
C ALA A 49 9.90 2.14 -25.97
N GLU A 50 10.93 2.81 -25.42
CA GLU A 50 11.94 3.54 -26.20
C GLU A 50 12.75 2.62 -27.12
N ALA A 51 13.00 1.37 -26.71
CA ALA A 51 13.76 0.41 -27.52
C ALA A 51 12.97 -0.13 -28.73
N ILE A 52 11.64 0.03 -28.74
CA ILE A 52 10.75 -0.47 -29.80
C ILE A 52 10.32 0.67 -30.75
N SER A 53 10.47 1.94 -30.34
CA SER A 53 10.19 3.13 -31.15
C SER A 53 11.34 3.50 -32.08
#